data_AF-A0A6B3G0I5-F1
#
_entry.id   AF-A0A6B3G0I5-F1
#
_cell.length_a   1.000
_cell.length_b   1.000
_cell.length_c   1.000
_cell.angle_alpha   90.00
_cell.angle_beta   90.00
_cell.angle_gamma   90.00
#
_symmetry.space_group_name_H-M   'P 1'
#
loop_
_entity.id
_entity.type
_entity.pdbx_description
1 polymer ?
#
loop_
_entity_poly.entity_id
_entity_poly.type
_entity_poly.pdbx_seq_one_letter_code
_entity_poly.pdbx_strand_id
1 'polypeptide(L)'
;SESGSTGMRSRILLGVVCGGYSVGAAFGWGSPQVAVFMGDFGLAAAALVAAVSCFLYARTGAGRLRPAWLLFSLSSAMAACGNAVWGWYEVILGVPVPTPSLADVFFLCFAPPAIVGLLVLAKRPVTRAGWVCLALDAWLIGGSLLTLAWSLALAHTAHLAGVQDTSVAPAALSLAYPLLDIVLV
;
A
#
# COMPACT_ATOMS: atom_id res chain seq x y z
N SER A 1 31.39 14.33 13.51
CA SER A 1 30.15 14.34 14.30
C SER A 1 28.93 14.85 13.52
N GLU A 2 29.11 15.60 12.42
CA GLU A 2 28.01 16.29 11.71
C GLU A 2 27.02 15.39 10.94
N SER A 3 27.42 14.17 10.52
CA SER A 3 26.55 13.25 9.77
C SER A 3 25.34 12.73 10.58
N GLY A 4 25.46 12.61 11.91
CA GLY A 4 24.38 12.11 12.77
C GLY A 4 23.22 13.08 12.97
N SER A 5 23.50 14.39 12.93
CA SER A 5 22.51 15.45 13.17
C SER A 5 21.54 15.61 11.98
N THR A 6 22.05 15.56 10.76
CA THR A 6 21.26 15.71 9.53
C THR A 6 20.32 14.53 9.32
N GLY A 7 20.77 13.31 9.63
CA GLY A 7 19.95 12.10 9.57
C GLY A 7 18.82 12.08 10.61
N MET A 8 19.09 12.56 11.83
CA MET A 8 18.07 12.65 12.88
C MET A 8 16.97 13.67 12.53
N ARG A 9 17.36 14.84 12.02
CA ARG A 9 16.41 15.88 11.58
C ARG A 9 15.53 15.40 10.43
N SER A 10 16.10 14.69 9.47
CA SER A 10 15.34 14.10 8.36
C SER A 10 14.32 13.07 8.84
N ARG A 11 14.68 12.20 9.81
CA ARG A 11 13.76 11.20 10.38
C ARG A 11 12.62 11.83 11.15
N ILE A 12 12.90 12.87 11.94
CA ILE A 12 11.88 13.62 12.68
C ILE A 12 10.94 14.33 11.70
N LEU A 13 11.48 14.99 10.68
CA LEU A 13 10.68 15.64 9.63
C LEU A 13 9.76 14.64 8.93
N LEU A 14 10.29 13.46 8.56
CA LEU A 14 9.51 12.38 7.96
C LEU A 14 8.40 11.91 8.90
N GLY A 15 8.71 11.71 10.18
CA GLY A 15 7.72 11.32 11.18
C GLY A 15 6.60 12.35 11.36
N VAL A 16 6.95 13.64 11.35
CA VAL A 16 5.98 14.74 11.42
C VAL A 16 5.11 14.80 10.17
N VAL A 17 5.70 14.64 8.98
CA VAL A 17 4.96 14.62 7.71
C VAL A 17 4.00 13.43 7.65
N CYS A 18 4.48 12.22 8.00
CA CYS A 18 3.63 11.03 8.05
C CYS A 18 2.52 11.17 9.09
N GLY A 19 2.84 11.65 10.29
CA GLY A 19 1.85 11.89 11.35
C GLY A 19 0.80 12.91 10.94
N GLY A 20 1.21 14.03 10.34
CA GLY A 20 0.31 15.04 9.81
C GLY A 20 -0.59 14.50 8.69
N TYR A 21 -0.06 13.67 7.80
CA TYR A 21 -0.83 13.02 6.74
C TYR A 21 -1.86 12.03 7.30
N SER A 22 -1.48 11.20 8.28
CA SER A 22 -2.40 10.26 8.94
C SER A 22 -3.52 10.98 9.69
N VAL A 23 -3.21 12.10 10.35
CA VAL A 23 -4.20 12.95 11.02
C VAL A 23 -5.15 13.56 9.98
N GLY A 24 -4.63 14.13 8.89
CA GLY A 24 -5.44 14.67 7.80
C GLY A 24 -6.39 13.63 7.20
N ALA A 25 -5.90 12.42 6.98
CA ALA A 25 -6.70 11.30 6.49
C ALA A 25 -7.81 10.88 7.47
N ALA A 26 -7.50 10.83 8.78
CA ALA A 26 -8.50 10.49 9.81
C ALA A 26 -9.63 11.52 9.92
N PHE A 27 -9.35 12.80 9.65
CA PHE A 27 -10.35 13.86 9.60
C PHE A 27 -10.99 14.05 8.22
N GLY A 28 -10.73 13.15 7.26
CA GLY A 28 -11.28 13.23 5.90
C GLY A 28 -10.86 14.49 5.14
N TRP A 29 -9.73 15.10 5.53
CA TRP A 29 -9.17 16.32 4.94
C TRP A 29 -10.13 17.52 4.84
N GLY A 30 -11.25 17.49 5.58
CA GLY A 30 -12.28 18.52 5.57
C GLY A 30 -13.25 18.49 4.38
N SER A 31 -12.94 17.76 3.30
CA SER A 31 -13.90 17.54 2.20
C SER A 31 -13.65 16.22 1.46
N PRO A 32 -14.71 15.57 0.92
CA PRO A 32 -14.56 14.31 0.19
C PRO A 32 -13.64 14.42 -1.04
N GLN A 33 -13.69 15.55 -1.75
CA GLN A 33 -12.86 15.81 -2.92
C GLN A 33 -11.37 15.93 -2.57
N VAL A 34 -11.05 16.56 -1.44
CA VAL A 34 -9.66 16.67 -0.97
C VAL A 34 -9.17 15.33 -0.44
N ALA A 35 -10.04 14.52 0.17
CA ALA A 35 -9.69 13.17 0.61
C ALA A 35 -9.33 12.24 -0.55
N VAL A 36 -10.12 12.26 -1.64
CA VAL A 36 -9.82 11.51 -2.87
C VAL A 36 -8.52 12.02 -3.51
N PHE A 37 -8.38 13.33 -3.67
CA PHE A 37 -7.18 13.94 -4.24
C PHE A 37 -5.91 13.58 -3.45
N MET A 38 -5.95 13.73 -2.12
CA MET A 38 -4.83 13.39 -1.25
C MET A 38 -4.55 11.89 -1.25
N GLY A 39 -5.59 11.05 -1.28
CA GLY A 39 -5.47 9.60 -1.39
C GLY A 39 -4.64 9.19 -2.60
N ASP A 40 -5.06 9.60 -3.80
CA ASP A 40 -4.43 9.15 -5.03
C ASP A 40 -3.09 9.86 -5.29
N PHE A 41 -3.08 11.19 -5.29
CA PHE A 41 -1.88 11.96 -5.61
C PHE A 41 -0.85 11.94 -4.48
N GLY A 42 -1.29 11.89 -3.22
CA GLY A 42 -0.40 11.77 -2.07
C GLY A 42 0.34 10.43 -2.07
N LEU A 43 -0.38 9.34 -2.35
CA LEU A 43 0.21 8.00 -2.43
C LEU A 43 1.08 7.84 -3.67
N ALA A 44 0.71 8.44 -4.81
CA ALA A 44 1.55 8.53 -6.01
C ALA A 44 2.87 9.28 -5.73
N ALA A 45 2.79 10.43 -5.06
CA ALA A 45 3.97 11.23 -4.71
C ALA A 45 4.88 10.50 -3.73
N ALA A 46 4.33 9.86 -2.69
CA ALA A 46 5.08 9.05 -1.76
C ALA A 46 5.79 7.88 -2.46
N ALA A 47 5.09 7.18 -3.34
CA ALA A 47 5.66 6.09 -4.15
C ALA A 47 6.78 6.59 -5.07
N LEU A 48 6.63 7.77 -5.69
CA LEU A 48 7.67 8.36 -6.53
C LEU A 48 8.92 8.73 -5.73
N VAL A 49 8.75 9.33 -4.54
CA VAL A 49 9.87 9.65 -3.64
C VAL A 49 10.60 8.38 -3.21
N ALA A 50 9.87 7.30 -2.91
CA ALA A 50 10.46 6.00 -2.60
C ALA A 50 11.23 5.44 -3.81
N ALA A 51 10.66 5.52 -5.02
CA ALA A 51 11.29 5.05 -6.25
C ALA A 51 12.62 5.77 -6.52
N VAL A 52 12.62 7.10 -6.42
CA VAL A 52 13.82 7.94 -6.61
C VAL A 52 14.85 7.65 -5.53
N SER A 53 14.44 7.54 -4.27
CA SER A 53 15.35 7.24 -3.15
C SER A 53 16.02 5.88 -3.32
N CYS A 54 15.27 4.85 -3.68
CA CYS A 54 15.79 3.52 -3.95
C CYS A 54 16.74 3.52 -5.16
N PHE A 55 16.41 4.26 -6.22
CA PHE A 55 17.26 4.40 -7.40
C PHE A 55 18.58 5.08 -7.08
N LEU A 56 18.54 6.21 -6.39
CA LEU A 56 19.73 6.96 -5.99
C LEU A 56 20.62 6.11 -5.07
N TYR A 57 20.03 5.39 -4.11
CA TYR A 57 20.77 4.48 -3.23
C TYR A 57 21.41 3.31 -4.00
N ALA A 58 20.71 2.76 -4.99
CA ALA A 58 21.26 1.75 -5.89
C ALA A 58 22.49 2.28 -6.65
N ARG A 59 22.45 3.54 -7.11
CA ARG A 59 23.52 4.18 -7.88
C ARG A 59 24.73 4.53 -7.00
N THR A 60 24.52 5.04 -5.79
CA THR A 60 25.61 5.60 -4.97
C THR A 60 26.27 4.61 -4.02
N GLY A 61 25.57 3.61 -3.48
CA GLY A 61 26.10 2.84 -2.33
C GLY A 61 25.70 1.37 -2.20
N ALA A 62 24.82 0.84 -3.03
CA ALA A 62 24.21 -0.47 -2.76
C ALA A 62 25.11 -1.71 -2.99
N GLY A 63 26.29 -1.58 -3.61
CA GLY A 63 27.22 -2.71 -3.81
C GLY A 63 26.58 -3.98 -4.38
N ARG A 64 26.61 -5.10 -3.61
CA ARG A 64 25.99 -6.38 -3.98
C ARG A 64 24.46 -6.41 -3.88
N LEU A 65 23.85 -5.43 -3.19
CA LEU A 65 22.40 -5.30 -3.02
C LEU A 65 21.76 -4.41 -4.09
N ARG A 66 22.55 -3.84 -5.01
CA ARG A 66 22.09 -3.05 -6.16
C ARG A 66 20.84 -3.60 -6.87
N PRO A 67 20.79 -4.90 -7.26
CA PRO A 67 19.60 -5.44 -7.93
C PRO A 67 18.34 -5.39 -7.06
N ALA A 68 18.44 -5.60 -5.74
CA ALA A 68 17.28 -5.47 -4.84
C ALA A 68 16.72 -4.04 -4.82
N TRP A 69 17.62 -3.05 -4.72
CA TRP A 69 17.22 -1.63 -4.69
C TRP A 69 16.65 -1.13 -6.02
N LEU A 70 17.12 -1.67 -7.15
CA LEU A 70 16.51 -1.40 -8.46
C LEU A 70 15.13 -2.02 -8.59
N LEU A 71 14.93 -3.23 -8.06
CA LEU A 71 13.62 -3.89 -8.04
C LEU A 71 12.62 -3.15 -7.16
N PHE A 72 13.04 -2.64 -6.00
CA PHE A 72 12.20 -1.76 -5.18
C PHE A 72 11.91 -0.43 -5.88
N SER A 73 12.89 0.17 -6.55
CA SER A 73 12.68 1.39 -7.33
C SER A 73 11.64 1.17 -8.45
N LEU A 74 11.76 0.08 -9.20
CA LEU A 74 10.83 -0.29 -10.26
C LEU A 74 9.43 -0.54 -9.70
N SER A 75 9.34 -1.30 -8.61
CA SER A 75 8.09 -1.56 -7.92
C SER A 75 7.41 -0.26 -7.47
N SER A 76 8.11 0.60 -6.74
CA SER A 76 7.58 1.89 -6.31
C SER A 76 7.19 2.81 -7.48
N ALA A 77 7.91 2.76 -8.61
CA ALA A 77 7.53 3.48 -9.82
C ALA A 77 6.22 2.96 -10.43
N MET A 78 6.01 1.63 -10.44
CA MET A 78 4.74 1.04 -10.88
C MET A 78 3.58 1.44 -9.97
N ALA A 79 3.79 1.48 -8.65
CA ALA A 79 2.80 1.99 -7.71
C ALA A 79 2.48 3.48 -7.95
N ALA A 80 3.50 4.30 -8.23
CA ALA A 80 3.29 5.72 -8.56
C ALA A 80 2.47 5.89 -9.85
N CYS A 81 2.77 5.10 -10.89
CA CYS A 81 2.00 5.10 -12.14
C CYS A 81 0.56 4.62 -11.92
N GLY A 82 0.34 3.55 -11.14
CA GLY A 82 -1.00 3.05 -10.83
C GLY A 82 -1.87 4.10 -10.13
N ASN A 83 -1.34 4.75 -9.09
CA ASN A 83 -2.04 5.82 -8.38
C ASN A 83 -2.23 7.08 -9.24
N ALA A 84 -1.28 7.42 -10.11
CA ALA A 84 -1.43 8.54 -11.04
C ALA A 84 -2.53 8.29 -12.08
N VAL A 85 -2.63 7.08 -12.62
CA VAL A 85 -3.71 6.68 -13.53
C VAL A 85 -5.06 6.70 -12.80
N TRP A 86 -5.11 6.17 -11.58
CA TRP A 86 -6.32 6.19 -10.74
C TRP A 86 -6.80 7.62 -10.48
N GLY A 87 -5.90 8.47 -9.96
CA GLY A 87 -6.19 9.89 -9.73
C GLY A 87 -6.56 10.64 -11.01
N TRP A 88 -6.03 10.24 -12.17
CA TRP A 88 -6.45 10.81 -13.45
C TRP A 88 -7.93 10.52 -13.77
N TYR A 89 -8.40 9.29 -13.51
CA TYR A 89 -9.80 8.94 -13.68
C TYR A 89 -10.71 9.65 -12.67
N GLU A 90 -10.37 9.61 -11.38
CA GLU A 90 -11.26 10.16 -10.34
C GLU A 90 -11.24 11.69 -10.27
N VAL A 91 -10.07 12.32 -10.42
CA VAL A 91 -9.92 13.77 -10.22
C VAL A 91 -10.08 14.55 -11.52
N ILE A 92 -9.49 14.10 -12.64
CA ILE A 92 -9.57 14.83 -13.92
C ILE A 92 -10.83 14.45 -14.69
N LEU A 93 -11.10 13.16 -14.84
CA LEU A 93 -12.26 12.70 -15.60
C LEU A 93 -13.55 12.72 -14.77
N GLY A 94 -13.44 12.67 -13.43
CA GLY A 94 -14.61 12.66 -12.53
C GLY A 94 -15.44 11.38 -12.66
N VAL A 95 -14.84 10.29 -13.16
CA VAL A 95 -15.51 9.02 -13.42
C VAL A 95 -14.84 7.94 -12.56
N PRO A 96 -15.60 7.02 -11.94
CA PRO A 96 -14.99 5.88 -11.28
C PRO A 96 -14.11 5.09 -12.26
N VAL A 97 -12.97 4.60 -11.76
CA VAL A 97 -12.02 3.81 -12.57
C VAL A 97 -12.74 2.58 -13.16
N PRO A 98 -12.77 2.42 -14.49
CA PRO A 98 -13.47 1.30 -15.13
C PRO A 98 -12.73 -0.02 -14.87
N THR A 99 -13.42 -1.07 -14.46
CA THR A 99 -12.83 -2.40 -14.29
C THR A 99 -13.03 -3.24 -15.56
N PRO A 100 -11.95 -3.74 -16.22
CA PRO A 100 -10.52 -3.60 -15.90
C PRO A 100 -9.89 -2.30 -16.41
N SER A 101 -8.95 -1.75 -15.64
CA SER A 101 -8.22 -0.51 -15.93
C SER A 101 -6.72 -0.72 -16.15
N LEU A 102 -6.05 0.29 -16.72
CA LEU A 102 -4.59 0.34 -16.76
C LEU A 102 -3.97 0.40 -15.34
N ALA A 103 -4.68 0.92 -14.34
CA ALA A 103 -4.20 0.95 -12.96
C ALA A 103 -4.05 -0.48 -12.40
N ASP A 104 -4.99 -1.38 -12.71
CA ASP A 104 -4.95 -2.78 -12.28
C ASP A 104 -3.71 -3.52 -12.80
N VAL A 105 -3.30 -3.22 -14.04
CA VAL A 105 -2.07 -3.78 -14.63
C VAL A 105 -0.84 -3.30 -13.87
N PHE A 106 -0.75 -2.00 -13.54
CA PHE A 106 0.37 -1.46 -12.78
C PHE A 106 0.43 -2.02 -11.36
N PHE A 107 -0.71 -2.17 -10.68
CA PHE A 107 -0.76 -2.76 -9.35
C PHE A 107 -0.42 -4.26 -9.35
N LEU A 108 -0.85 -5.00 -10.37
CA LEU A 108 -0.48 -6.40 -10.52
C LEU A 108 1.01 -6.56 -10.81
N CYS A 109 1.57 -5.71 -11.68
CA CYS A 109 2.99 -5.73 -12.01
C CYS A 109 3.89 -5.16 -10.91
N PHE A 110 3.35 -4.41 -9.94
CA PHE A 110 4.09 -3.88 -8.79
C PHE A 110 4.59 -4.99 -7.84
N ALA A 111 3.77 -6.03 -7.63
CA ALA A 111 4.03 -7.04 -6.60
C ALA A 111 5.23 -7.98 -6.92
N PRO A 112 5.39 -8.53 -8.14
CA PRO A 112 6.51 -9.42 -8.44
C PRO A 112 7.90 -8.78 -8.23
N PRO A 113 8.18 -7.55 -8.70
CA PRO A 113 9.45 -6.89 -8.45
C PRO A 113 9.71 -6.63 -6.96
N ALA A 114 8.69 -6.25 -6.17
CA ALA A 114 8.83 -6.08 -4.72
C ALA A 114 9.25 -7.39 -4.04
N ILE A 115 8.58 -8.49 -4.37
CA ILE A 115 8.86 -9.82 -3.81
C ILE A 115 10.28 -10.25 -4.17
N VAL A 116 10.68 -10.13 -5.44
CA VAL A 116 12.02 -10.50 -5.89
C VAL A 116 13.07 -9.59 -5.22
N GLY A 117 12.80 -8.28 -5.11
CA GLY A 117 13.67 -7.32 -4.44
C GLY A 117 13.90 -7.69 -2.98
N LEU A 118 12.84 -8.09 -2.27
CA LEU A 118 12.90 -8.55 -0.89
C LEU A 118 13.71 -9.84 -0.75
N LEU A 119 13.49 -10.83 -1.62
CA LEU A 119 14.25 -12.09 -1.59
C LEU A 119 15.75 -11.89 -1.87
N VAL A 120 16.08 -10.96 -2.77
CA VAL A 120 17.47 -10.58 -3.06
C VAL A 120 18.08 -9.82 -1.87
N LEU A 121 17.33 -8.94 -1.21
CA LEU A 121 17.78 -8.21 -0.03
C LEU A 121 17.96 -9.13 1.18
N ALA A 122 17.04 -10.08 1.39
CA ALA A 122 17.06 -11.06 2.46
C ALA A 122 18.21 -12.09 2.34
N LYS A 123 19.10 -11.94 1.33
CA LYS A 123 20.18 -12.86 1.01
C LYS A 123 19.69 -14.32 1.05
N ARG A 124 18.69 -14.68 0.23
CA ARG A 124 18.11 -16.04 0.14
C ARG A 124 18.09 -16.76 1.50
N PRO A 125 17.06 -16.63 2.35
CA PRO A 125 17.06 -17.19 3.70
C PRO A 125 17.61 -18.62 3.69
N VAL A 126 18.88 -18.77 4.10
CA VAL A 126 19.64 -20.01 3.91
C VAL A 126 19.15 -21.07 4.89
N THR A 127 18.40 -20.63 5.90
CA THR A 127 17.86 -21.42 7.00
C THR A 127 16.34 -21.48 6.89
N ARG A 128 15.76 -22.63 7.26
CA ARG A 128 14.30 -22.82 7.33
C ARG A 128 13.62 -21.81 8.25
N ALA A 129 14.29 -21.39 9.33
CA ALA A 129 13.80 -20.38 10.25
C ALA A 129 13.61 -19.00 9.59
N GLY A 130 14.50 -18.60 8.67
CA GLY A 130 14.36 -17.35 7.93
C GLY A 130 13.17 -17.34 6.98
N TRP A 131 12.88 -18.49 6.36
CA TRP A 131 11.67 -18.67 5.55
C TRP A 131 10.39 -18.65 6.39
N VAL A 132 10.41 -19.26 7.58
CA VAL A 132 9.27 -19.26 8.50
C VAL A 132 8.99 -17.85 9.03
N CYS A 133 10.01 -17.08 9.44
CA CYS A 133 9.83 -15.68 9.82
C CYS A 133 9.27 -14.84 8.67
N LEU A 134 9.83 -14.97 7.45
CA LEU A 134 9.33 -14.24 6.29
C LEU A 134 7.85 -14.58 5.99
N ALA A 135 7.48 -15.86 6.09
CA ALA A 135 6.11 -16.31 5.91
C ALA A 135 5.18 -15.77 7.01
N LEU A 136 5.61 -15.79 8.27
CA LEU A 136 4.84 -15.25 9.39
C LEU A 136 4.67 -13.75 9.30
N ASP A 137 5.70 -13.00 8.92
CA ASP A 137 5.62 -11.54 8.72
C ASP A 137 4.66 -11.21 7.57
N ALA A 138 4.77 -11.92 6.44
CA ALA A 138 3.84 -11.76 5.33
C ALA A 138 2.40 -12.12 5.71
N TRP A 139 2.22 -13.18 6.51
CA TRP A 139 0.90 -13.63 6.96
C TRP A 139 0.29 -12.66 7.99
N LEU A 140 1.08 -12.11 8.89
CA LEU A 140 0.64 -11.09 9.84
C LEU A 140 0.22 -9.81 9.12
N ILE A 141 1.03 -9.33 8.17
CA ILE A 141 0.73 -8.13 7.39
C ILE A 141 -0.50 -8.36 6.51
N GLY A 142 -0.51 -9.46 5.75
CA GLY A 142 -1.63 -9.81 4.87
C GLY A 142 -2.93 -10.06 5.64
N GLY A 143 -2.85 -10.80 6.75
CA GLY A 143 -3.99 -11.07 7.63
C GLY A 143 -4.54 -9.79 8.27
N SER A 144 -3.66 -8.87 8.70
CA SER A 144 -4.08 -7.57 9.25
C SER A 144 -4.74 -6.67 8.20
N LEU A 145 -4.20 -6.64 6.98
CA LEU A 145 -4.82 -5.90 5.88
C LEU A 145 -6.16 -6.49 5.48
N LEU A 146 -6.27 -7.82 5.45
CA LEU A 146 -7.52 -8.52 5.16
C LEU A 146 -8.58 -8.22 6.22
N THR A 147 -8.24 -8.30 7.51
CA THR A 147 -9.19 -7.99 8.58
C THR A 147 -9.62 -6.53 8.54
N LEU A 148 -8.70 -5.59 8.25
CA LEU A 148 -9.03 -4.19 8.10
C LEU A 148 -9.94 -3.93 6.88
N ALA A 149 -9.60 -4.47 5.71
CA ALA A 149 -10.40 -4.36 4.50
C ALA A 149 -11.79 -4.95 4.70
N TRP A 150 -11.86 -6.08 5.39
CA TRP A 150 -13.11 -6.72 5.77
C TRP A 150 -13.95 -5.84 6.70
N SER A 151 -13.36 -5.32 7.78
CA SER A 151 -14.05 -4.41 8.70
C SER A 151 -14.57 -3.16 7.97
N LEU A 152 -13.79 -2.60 7.03
CA LEU A 152 -14.20 -1.45 6.23
C LEU A 152 -15.33 -1.78 5.27
N ALA A 153 -15.31 -2.96 4.63
CA ALA A 153 -16.39 -3.41 3.76
C ALA A 153 -17.71 -3.61 4.53
N LEU A 154 -17.65 -4.20 5.73
CA LEU A 154 -18.83 -4.32 6.61
C LEU A 154 -19.33 -2.95 7.09
N ALA A 155 -18.43 -2.05 7.48
CA ALA A 155 -18.82 -0.70 7.90
C ALA A 155 -19.44 0.11 6.77
N HIS A 156 -18.92 -0.03 5.54
CA HIS A 156 -19.45 0.64 4.37
C HIS A 156 -20.86 0.10 4.05
N THR A 157 -21.04 -1.22 3.94
CA THR A 157 -22.35 -1.84 3.65
C THR A 157 -23.43 -1.58 4.70
N ALA A 158 -23.05 -1.40 5.97
CA ALA A 158 -23.98 -1.05 7.04
C ALA A 158 -24.50 0.40 6.95
N HIS A 159 -23.83 1.30 6.23
CA HIS A 159 -24.13 2.74 6.27
C HIS A 159 -25.18 3.20 5.24
N LEU A 160 -25.31 2.49 4.11
CA LEU A 160 -26.30 2.79 3.05
C LEU A 160 -27.55 1.92 3.10
N ALA A 161 -27.52 0.82 3.85
CA ALA A 161 -28.73 0.14 4.30
C ALA A 161 -29.21 0.84 5.56
N GLY A 162 -30.18 1.76 5.45
CA GLY A 162 -30.81 2.47 6.58
C GLY A 162 -31.56 1.55 7.54
N VAL A 163 -30.86 0.60 8.16
CA VAL A 163 -31.35 -0.36 9.14
C VAL A 163 -30.97 0.17 10.50
N GLN A 164 -31.78 1.13 10.96
CA GLN A 164 -32.05 1.25 12.39
C GLN A 164 -32.69 -0.08 12.80
N ASP A 165 -32.01 -0.78 13.70
CA ASP A 165 -32.40 -2.03 14.35
C ASP A 165 -32.17 -3.34 13.59
N THR A 166 -31.37 -4.18 14.25
CA THR A 166 -31.10 -5.63 14.08
C THR A 166 -29.97 -6.09 13.15
N SER A 167 -28.85 -6.37 13.85
CA SER A 167 -27.90 -7.47 13.66
C SER A 167 -26.90 -7.40 12.49
N VAL A 168 -25.62 -7.29 12.87
CA VAL A 168 -24.40 -7.38 12.04
C VAL A 168 -24.16 -8.78 11.43
N ALA A 169 -24.98 -9.77 11.80
CA ALA A 169 -24.82 -11.18 11.46
C ALA A 169 -25.14 -11.55 9.99
N PRO A 170 -26.21 -11.04 9.35
CA PRO A 170 -26.54 -11.39 7.97
C PRO A 170 -25.54 -10.83 6.96
N ALA A 171 -25.04 -9.61 7.18
CA ALA A 171 -24.02 -8.99 6.33
C ALA A 171 -22.67 -9.72 6.39
N ALA A 172 -22.27 -10.18 7.57
CA ALA A 172 -21.08 -11.02 7.75
C ALA A 172 -21.22 -12.38 7.03
N LEU A 173 -22.42 -12.98 7.07
CA LEU A 173 -22.71 -14.26 6.40
C LEU A 173 -22.72 -14.13 4.87
N SER A 174 -23.29 -13.05 4.31
CA SER A 174 -23.33 -12.85 2.85
C SER A 174 -21.96 -12.65 2.20
N LEU A 175 -20.98 -12.13 2.94
CA LEU A 175 -19.59 -12.00 2.45
C LEU A 175 -18.74 -13.22 2.79
N ALA A 176 -19.03 -13.94 3.89
CA ALA A 176 -18.25 -15.11 4.29
C ALA A 176 -18.36 -16.26 3.28
N TYR A 177 -19.51 -16.42 2.64
CA TYR A 177 -19.73 -17.45 1.61
C TYR A 177 -18.76 -17.35 0.42
N PRO A 178 -18.61 -16.20 -0.26
CA PRO A 178 -17.68 -16.08 -1.38
C PRO A 178 -16.19 -16.19 -0.99
N LEU A 179 -15.80 -15.76 0.22
CA LEU A 179 -14.43 -15.99 0.71
C LEU A 179 -14.15 -17.46 1.00
N LEU A 180 -15.13 -18.18 1.57
CA LEU A 180 -15.01 -19.61 1.80
C LEU A 180 -14.88 -20.35 0.47
N ASP A 181 -15.60 -19.91 -0.56
CA ASP A 181 -15.56 -20.49 -1.91
C ASP A 181 -14.20 -20.27 -2.60
N ILE A 182 -13.58 -19.08 -2.44
CA ILE A 182 -12.23 -18.79 -2.96
C ILE A 182 -11.13 -19.57 -2.24
N VAL A 183 -11.30 -19.88 -0.95
CA VAL A 183 -10.34 -20.67 -0.17
C VAL A 183 -10.47 -22.17 -0.45
N LEU A 184 -11.67 -22.62 -0.85
CA LEU A 184 -11.95 -24.03 -1.13
C LEU A 184 -11.48 -24.47 -2.53
N VAL A 185 -11.39 -23.53 -3.48
CA VAL A 185 -10.88 -23.73 -4.85
C VAL A 185 -9.36 -23.68 -4.88
#